data_AF-A0A6P3DVT7-F1
#
_entry.id   AF-A0A6P3DVT7-F1
#
_cell.length_a   1.000
_cell.length_b   1.000
_cell.length_c   1.000
_cell.angle_alpha   90.00
_cell.angle_beta   90.00
_cell.angle_gamma   90.00
#
_symmetry.space_group_name_H-M   'P 1'
#
loop_
_entity.id
_entity.type
_entity.pdbx_description
1 polymer ?
#
loop_
_entity_poly.entity_id
_entity_poly.type
_entity_poly.pdbx_seq_one_letter_code
_entity_poly.pdbx_strand_id
1 'polypeptide(L)'
;MAEDFGRDTPPMYTANEETKTAGQPLSDFLLQLEDYTPTVPDAVSEHYLHTAGFNTTDPRIVRLVSLAAQKFISEIANDALQHCKTRGANQNTKTKGKDRRYTLTMEDLTPAVAEYGIIVKKPHYFV
;
A
#
# COMPACT_ATOMS: atom_id res chain seq x y z
N MET A 1 -9.89 -6.01 73.78
CA MET A 1 -9.47 -4.86 72.97
C MET A 1 -9.07 -5.42 71.64
N ALA A 2 -9.94 -5.23 70.65
CA ALA A 2 -9.80 -5.76 69.30
C ALA A 2 -8.92 -4.80 68.50
N GLU A 3 -7.86 -5.31 67.87
CA GLU A 3 -7.07 -4.58 66.89
C GLU A 3 -7.24 -5.33 65.56
N ASP A 4 -8.13 -4.76 64.77
CA ASP A 4 -8.49 -5.08 63.40
C ASP A 4 -7.33 -4.73 62.46
N PHE A 5 -6.59 -5.74 61.99
CA PHE A 5 -5.62 -5.57 60.89
C PHE A 5 -6.22 -6.18 59.64
N GLY A 6 -7.10 -5.40 59.00
CA GLY A 6 -7.55 -5.64 57.63
C GLY A 6 -6.34 -5.72 56.69
N ARG A 7 -6.10 -6.92 56.14
CA ARG A 7 -5.24 -7.05 54.96
C ARG A 7 -6.02 -6.51 53.77
N ASP A 8 -5.78 -5.25 53.43
CA ASP A 8 -6.10 -4.71 52.11
C ASP A 8 -5.28 -5.47 51.07
N THR A 9 -5.92 -6.48 50.46
CA THR A 9 -5.41 -7.07 49.24
C THR A 9 -5.55 -6.02 48.13
N PRO A 10 -4.46 -5.61 47.45
CA PRO A 10 -4.58 -4.68 46.34
C PRO A 10 -5.43 -5.33 45.23
N PRO A 11 -6.28 -4.56 44.52
CA PRO A 11 -6.98 -5.09 43.37
C PRO A 11 -5.93 -5.51 42.33
N MET A 12 -5.91 -6.80 42.00
CA MET A 12 -5.23 -7.28 40.80
C MET A 12 -5.87 -6.57 39.61
N TYR A 13 -5.16 -5.61 39.04
CA TYR A 13 -5.45 -5.14 37.69
C TYR A 13 -5.15 -6.32 36.76
N THR A 14 -6.20 -7.03 36.37
CA THR A 14 -6.19 -7.88 35.18
C THR A 14 -6.08 -6.96 33.97
N ALA A 15 -4.87 -6.46 33.72
CA ALA A 15 -4.49 -5.92 32.43
C ALA A 15 -4.41 -7.10 31.46
N ASN A 16 -5.57 -7.54 30.96
CA ASN A 16 -5.63 -8.21 29.67
C ASN A 16 -5.33 -7.17 28.59
N GLU A 17 -4.08 -6.69 28.56
CA GLU A 17 -3.50 -6.23 27.30
C GLU A 17 -3.20 -7.50 26.52
N GLU A 18 -4.21 -7.99 25.80
CA GLU A 18 -3.99 -8.88 24.67
C GLU A 18 -3.00 -8.15 23.76
N THR A 19 -1.75 -8.56 23.85
CA THR A 19 -0.69 -8.16 22.94
C THR A 19 -1.16 -8.61 21.57
N LYS A 20 -1.77 -7.68 20.82
CA LYS A 20 -2.22 -7.91 19.45
C LYS A 20 -1.03 -8.42 18.65
N THR A 21 -0.96 -9.73 18.51
CA THR A 21 -0.01 -10.39 17.63
C THR A 21 -0.29 -9.89 16.21
N ALA A 22 0.75 -9.72 15.38
CA ALA A 22 0.61 -9.22 14.00
C ALA A 22 -0.39 -10.02 13.14
N GLY A 23 -0.78 -11.23 13.57
CA GLY A 23 -1.84 -12.03 12.95
C GLY A 23 -3.25 -11.48 13.14
N GLN A 24 -3.55 -10.81 14.25
CA GLN A 24 -4.89 -10.28 14.53
C GLN A 24 -5.33 -9.18 13.53
N PRO A 25 -4.51 -8.16 13.24
CA PRO A 25 -4.88 -7.17 12.23
C PRO A 25 -4.95 -7.78 10.82
N LEU A 26 -4.16 -8.83 10.54
CA LEU A 26 -4.19 -9.51 9.25
C LEU A 26 -5.48 -10.32 9.07
N SER A 27 -5.94 -11.04 10.09
CA SER A 27 -7.22 -11.75 10.04
C SER A 27 -8.39 -10.80 9.86
N ASP A 28 -8.37 -9.66 10.57
CA ASP A 28 -9.40 -8.63 10.46
C ASP A 28 -9.42 -8.02 9.04
N PHE A 29 -8.24 -7.79 8.46
CA PHE A 29 -8.11 -7.33 7.08
C PHE A 29 -8.66 -8.34 6.07
N LEU A 30 -8.36 -9.64 6.21
CA LEU A 30 -8.87 -10.67 5.31
C LEU A 30 -10.40 -10.81 5.37
N LEU A 31 -11.00 -10.60 6.55
CA LEU A 31 -12.45 -10.54 6.70
C LEU A 31 -13.05 -9.36 5.93
N GLN A 32 -12.41 -8.19 6.00
CA GLN A 32 -12.88 -7.01 5.26
C GLN A 32 -12.81 -7.17 3.73
N LEU A 33 -11.96 -8.07 3.21
CA LEU A 33 -11.88 -8.33 1.77
C LEU A 33 -13.10 -9.04 1.19
N GLU A 34 -13.93 -9.64 2.04
CA GLU A 34 -15.15 -10.33 1.60
C GLU A 34 -16.21 -9.35 1.04
N ASP A 35 -16.24 -8.12 1.55
CA ASP A 35 -17.17 -7.08 1.10
C ASP A 35 -16.50 -5.99 0.26
N TYR A 36 -15.17 -6.02 0.14
CA TYR A 36 -14.43 -5.04 -0.64
C TYR A 36 -14.44 -5.36 -2.13
N THR A 37 -14.71 -4.35 -2.97
CA THR A 37 -14.62 -4.44 -4.42
C THR A 37 -13.43 -3.63 -4.93
N PRO A 38 -12.33 -4.28 -5.38
CA PRO A 38 -11.16 -3.57 -5.86
C PRO A 38 -11.44 -2.79 -7.14
N THR A 39 -10.60 -1.79 -7.42
CA THR A 39 -10.64 -1.03 -8.68
C THR A 39 -10.48 -1.92 -9.92
N VAL A 40 -9.66 -2.97 -9.80
CA VAL A 40 -9.49 -4.00 -10.82
C VAL A 40 -10.62 -5.04 -10.65
N PRO A 41 -11.41 -5.34 -11.69
CA PRO A 41 -12.47 -6.35 -11.61
C PRO A 41 -11.93 -7.76 -11.33
N ASP A 42 -12.63 -8.51 -10.49
CA ASP A 42 -12.24 -9.86 -10.06
C ASP A 42 -11.96 -10.81 -11.24
N ALA A 43 -12.77 -10.75 -12.31
CA ALA A 43 -12.59 -11.57 -13.52
C ALA A 43 -11.25 -11.33 -14.25
N VAL A 44 -10.71 -10.10 -14.20
CA VAL A 44 -9.42 -9.77 -14.81
C VAL A 44 -8.30 -10.39 -13.98
N SER A 45 -8.38 -10.24 -12.66
CA SER A 45 -7.43 -10.82 -11.73
C SER A 45 -7.42 -12.35 -11.79
N GLU A 46 -8.60 -12.99 -11.86
CA GLU A 46 -8.73 -14.44 -12.05
C GLU A 46 -8.08 -14.90 -13.36
N HIS A 47 -8.30 -14.20 -14.47
CA HIS A 47 -7.66 -14.54 -15.74
C HIS A 47 -6.13 -14.55 -15.65
N TYR A 48 -5.53 -13.53 -15.02
CA TYR A 48 -4.07 -13.48 -14.83
C TYR A 48 -3.56 -14.55 -13.86
N LEU A 49 -4.31 -14.84 -12.79
CA LEU A 49 -3.99 -15.93 -11.87
C LEU A 49 -4.01 -17.29 -12.58
N HIS A 50 -5.04 -17.57 -13.40
CA HIS A 50 -5.13 -18.81 -14.17
C HIS A 50 -3.99 -18.92 -15.18
N THR A 51 -3.63 -17.82 -15.84
CA THR A 51 -2.48 -17.78 -16.77
C THR A 51 -1.16 -18.08 -16.04
N ALA A 52 -1.03 -17.68 -14.78
CA ALA A 52 0.09 -18.01 -13.91
C ALA A 52 0.02 -19.44 -13.32
N GLY A 53 -1.03 -20.21 -13.63
CA GLY A 53 -1.25 -21.56 -13.10
C GLY A 53 -1.85 -21.62 -11.69
N PHE A 54 -2.40 -20.50 -11.20
CA PHE A 54 -3.03 -20.41 -9.88
C PHE A 54 -4.55 -20.31 -10.00
N ASN A 55 -5.26 -21.27 -9.41
CA ASN A 55 -6.73 -21.33 -9.43
C ASN A 55 -7.22 -21.35 -7.98
N THR A 56 -8.04 -20.38 -7.58
CA THR A 56 -8.59 -20.27 -6.22
C THR A 56 -10.11 -20.22 -6.27
N THR A 57 -10.76 -20.82 -5.28
CA THR A 57 -12.21 -20.70 -5.07
C THR A 57 -12.57 -19.58 -4.10
N ASP A 58 -11.60 -19.09 -3.34
CA ASP A 58 -11.80 -18.02 -2.36
C ASP A 58 -11.62 -16.63 -3.03
N PRO A 59 -12.69 -15.82 -3.16
CA PRO A 59 -12.62 -14.50 -3.78
C PRO A 59 -11.74 -13.52 -2.99
N ARG A 60 -11.54 -13.74 -1.69
CA ARG A 60 -10.68 -12.87 -0.86
C ARG A 60 -9.24 -12.91 -1.32
N ILE A 61 -8.77 -14.05 -1.83
CA ILE A 61 -7.41 -14.21 -2.37
C ILE A 61 -7.27 -13.41 -3.68
N VAL A 62 -8.27 -13.48 -4.57
CA VAL A 62 -8.29 -12.71 -5.83
C VAL A 62 -8.23 -11.21 -5.54
N ARG A 63 -9.03 -10.75 -4.57
CA ARG A 63 -9.09 -9.34 -4.17
C ARG A 63 -7.82 -8.89 -3.46
N LEU A 64 -7.22 -9.74 -2.63
CA LEU A 64 -5.93 -9.49 -2.00
C LEU A 64 -4.83 -9.24 -3.04
N VAL A 65 -4.72 -10.12 -4.04
CA VAL A 65 -3.75 -9.96 -5.14
C VAL A 65 -4.03 -8.68 -5.93
N SER A 66 -5.30 -8.39 -6.19
CA SER A 66 -5.73 -7.16 -6.88
C SER A 66 -5.31 -5.90 -6.12
N LEU A 67 -5.50 -5.89 -4.79
CA LEU A 67 -5.08 -4.79 -3.92
C LEU A 67 -3.56 -4.67 -3.82
N ALA A 68 -2.83 -5.78 -3.76
CA ALA A 68 -1.38 -5.77 -3.76
C ALA A 68 -0.82 -5.16 -5.05
N ALA A 69 -1.39 -5.52 -6.21
CA ALA A 69 -1.03 -4.92 -7.49
C ALA A 69 -1.36 -3.42 -7.55
N GLN A 70 -2.53 -3.02 -7.04
CA GLN A 70 -2.92 -1.60 -6.95
C GLN A 70 -1.98 -0.80 -6.05
N LYS A 71 -1.60 -1.36 -4.89
CA LYS A 71 -0.62 -0.75 -3.99
C LYS A 71 0.74 -0.60 -4.68
N PHE A 72 1.21 -1.64 -5.37
CA PHE A 72 2.48 -1.60 -6.10
C PHE A 72 2.52 -0.49 -7.17
N ILE A 73 1.47 -0.38 -7.99
CA ILE A 73 1.35 0.71 -8.98
C ILE A 73 1.30 2.07 -8.29
N SER A 74 0.59 2.17 -7.16
CA SER A 74 0.48 3.41 -6.39
C SER A 74 1.82 3.86 -5.81
N GLU A 75 2.66 2.92 -5.34
CA GLU A 75 4.01 3.23 -4.86
C GLU A 75 4.88 3.80 -5.98
N ILE A 76 4.94 3.11 -7.14
CA ILE A 76 5.68 3.61 -8.32
C ILE A 76 5.19 5.00 -8.75
N ALA A 77 3.87 5.22 -8.77
CA ALA A 77 3.28 6.50 -9.16
C ALA A 77 3.63 7.62 -8.18
N ASN A 78 3.68 7.31 -6.87
CA ASN A 78 4.08 8.25 -5.84
C ASN A 78 5.57 8.60 -5.94
N ASP A 79 6.43 7.61 -6.19
CA ASP A 79 7.87 7.83 -6.38
C ASP A 79 8.14 8.69 -7.62
N ALA A 80 7.49 8.38 -8.74
CA ALA A 80 7.55 9.20 -9.95
C ALA A 80 7.01 10.62 -9.71
N LEU A 81 5.94 10.79 -8.90
CA LEU A 81 5.42 12.11 -8.53
C LEU A 81 6.44 12.90 -7.69
N GLN A 82 7.19 12.25 -6.81
CA GLN A 82 8.27 12.90 -6.05
C GLN A 82 9.38 13.39 -6.97
N HIS A 83 9.82 12.58 -7.94
CA HIS A 83 10.77 13.03 -8.97
C HIS A 83 10.24 14.20 -9.81
N CYS A 84 8.96 14.16 -10.18
CA CYS A 84 8.31 15.25 -10.92
C CYS A 84 8.28 16.55 -10.10
N LYS A 85 7.98 16.46 -8.80
CA LYS A 85 7.98 17.62 -7.88
C LYS A 85 9.37 18.21 -7.69
N THR A 86 10.40 17.39 -7.46
CA THR A 86 11.78 17.88 -7.22
C THR A 86 12.36 18.51 -8.48
N ARG A 87 12.19 17.89 -9.65
CA ARG A 87 12.59 18.47 -10.94
C ARG A 87 11.93 19.82 -11.19
N GLY A 88 10.62 19.91 -10.95
CA GLY A 88 9.89 21.16 -11.13
C GLY A 88 10.10 22.19 -10.01
N ALA A 89 10.69 21.84 -8.87
CA ALA A 89 11.08 22.79 -7.83
C ALA A 89 12.37 23.54 -8.21
N ASN A 90 13.26 22.87 -8.96
CA ASN A 90 14.47 23.47 -9.51
C ASN A 90 14.21 24.37 -10.73
N GLN A 91 13.06 24.22 -11.38
CA GLN A 91 12.58 25.15 -12.40
C GLN A 91 11.95 26.37 -11.71
N ASN A 92 12.76 27.43 -11.54
CA ASN A 92 12.41 28.71 -10.91
C ASN A 92 11.28 29.45 -11.68
N THR A 93 10.06 28.94 -11.57
CA THR A 93 8.89 29.48 -12.24
C THR A 93 8.16 30.39 -11.26
N LYS A 94 8.28 31.69 -11.50
CA LYS A 94 7.63 32.82 -10.80
C LYS A 94 6.08 32.81 -10.87
N THR A 95 5.46 31.68 -11.14
CA THR A 95 4.00 31.53 -11.27
C THR A 95 3.52 30.50 -10.26
N LYS A 96 3.55 30.87 -8.98
CA LYS A 96 2.80 30.18 -7.91
C LYS A 96 1.30 30.46 -8.12
N GLY A 97 0.70 29.74 -9.06
CA GLY A 97 -0.74 29.72 -9.28
C GLY A 97 -1.29 28.35 -8.92
N LYS A 98 -2.52 28.33 -8.40
CA LYS A 98 -3.35 27.21 -7.91
C LYS A 98 -3.59 26.05 -8.90
N ASP A 99 -2.83 26.01 -9.99
CA ASP A 99 -3.09 25.24 -11.22
C ASP A 99 -1.84 24.50 -11.72
N ARG A 100 -0.99 24.04 -10.79
CA ARG A 100 0.21 23.27 -11.14
C ARG A 100 -0.19 21.86 -11.58
N ARG A 101 -0.24 21.65 -12.90
CA ARG A 101 -0.51 20.33 -13.51
C ARG A 101 0.76 19.48 -13.47
N TYR A 102 0.67 18.32 -12.84
CA TYR A 102 1.73 17.31 -12.89
C TYR A 102 1.56 16.45 -14.14
N THR A 103 2.66 16.16 -14.82
CA THR A 103 2.71 15.28 -15.99
C THR A 103 3.70 14.17 -15.70
N LEU A 104 3.30 12.92 -15.89
CA LEU A 104 4.18 11.77 -15.77
C LEU A 104 5.07 11.68 -17.02
N THR A 105 6.38 11.74 -16.84
CA THR A 105 7.35 11.68 -17.95
C THR A 105 8.37 10.57 -17.75
N MET A 106 9.05 10.18 -18.83
CA MET A 106 10.11 9.16 -18.77
C MET A 106 11.27 9.53 -17.85
N GLU A 107 11.54 10.82 -17.65
CA GLU A 107 12.58 11.30 -16.74
C GLU A 107 12.23 11.08 -15.27
N ASP A 108 10.93 11.05 -14.93
CA ASP A 108 10.46 10.77 -13.57
C ASP A 108 10.28 9.27 -13.35
N LEU A 109 9.77 8.58 -14.37
CA LEU A 109 9.43 7.16 -14.29
C LEU A 109 10.67 6.27 -14.28
N THR A 110 11.69 6.59 -15.08
CA THR A 110 12.93 5.79 -15.18
C THR A 110 13.62 5.61 -13.82
N PRO A 111 13.91 6.67 -13.04
CA PRO A 111 14.51 6.49 -11.72
C PRO A 111 13.55 5.77 -10.76
N ALA A 112 12.25 6.08 -10.79
CA ALA A 112 11.26 5.44 -9.91
C ALA A 112 11.24 3.92 -10.07
N VAL A 113 11.20 3.40 -11.30
CA VAL A 113 11.15 1.95 -11.54
C VAL A 113 12.51 1.26 -11.45
N ALA A 114 13.61 2.01 -11.57
CA ALA A 114 14.96 1.49 -11.39
C ALA A 114 15.20 1.03 -9.95
N GLU A 115 14.58 1.66 -8.95
CA GLU A 115 14.64 1.24 -7.54
C GLU A 115 14.00 -0.15 -7.32
N TYR A 116 13.04 -0.52 -8.17
CA TYR A 116 12.40 -1.84 -8.19
C TYR A 116 13.13 -2.84 -9.11
N GLY A 117 14.29 -2.48 -9.67
CA GLY A 117 15.08 -3.33 -10.56
C GLY A 117 14.54 -3.42 -12.00
N ILE A 118 13.60 -2.55 -12.39
CA ILE A 118 13.02 -2.54 -13.73
C ILE A 118 13.86 -1.63 -14.65
N ILE A 119 14.36 -2.19 -15.75
CA ILE A 119 15.20 -1.45 -16.71
C ILE A 119 14.33 -0.87 -17.82
N VAL A 120 14.25 0.46 -17.88
CA VAL A 120 13.54 1.18 -18.94
C VAL A 120 14.53 1.62 -20.02
N LYS A 121 14.41 1.04 -21.22
CA LYS A 121 15.22 1.45 -22.37
C LYS A 121 14.42 2.46 -23.21
N LYS A 122 14.83 3.73 -23.17
CA LYS A 122 14.33 4.74 -24.10
C LYS A 122 15.04 4.55 -25.45
N PRO A 123 14.37 4.11 -26.53
CA PRO A 123 15.01 4.07 -27.84
C PRO A 123 15.39 5.50 -28.25
N HIS A 124 16.60 5.68 -28.78
CA HIS A 124 17.01 6.95 -29.36
C HIS A 124 16.20 7.19 -30.63
N TYR A 125 15.62 8.39 -30.76
CA TYR A 125 15.07 8.80 -32.04
C TYR A 125 16.23 9.08 -33.00
N PHE A 126 16.15 8.52 -34.21
CA PHE A 126 17.03 8.90 -35.30
C PHE A 126 16.66 10.33 -35.76
N VAL A 127 17.67 11.20 -35.88
CA VAL A 127 17.57 12.52 -36.53
C VAL A 127 17.94 12.35 -38.00
#